data_AF-A0A8C0JIW7-F1
#
_entry.id   AF-A0A8C0JIW7-F1
#
_cell.length_a   1.000
_cell.length_b   1.000
_cell.length_c   1.000
_cell.angle_alpha   90.00
_cell.angle_beta   90.00
_cell.angle_gamma   90.00
#
_symmetry.space_group_name_H-M   'P 1'
#
loop_
_entity.id
_entity.type
_entity.pdbx_description
1 polymer ?
#
loop_
_entity_poly.entity_id
_entity_poly.type
_entity_poly.pdbx_seq_one_letter_code
_entity_poly.pdbx_strand_id
1 'polypeptide(L)'
;MTDQENNNNISSNPFAALFGSLADAKQFAAIQKEQLKQQSGKQINEIYKSLTLNGLHFLADELTASPDDSDNSVSESLDEFDYSVAEISRSFRSQQEICEQLNINHMIQRIFLITLDNSDPSLKSGNGIPSRCVYLEEMAVDLEDQDWLDMNNVEQAVFARLLLQDPGNHLINMTSSTTLNLSADRDAGERHIFCYLYSCFQRAKEEITKVPENLLPFAVQCRNLTVSNTRTVLLTPEIYVDQNIHEQLVDLMLEAIQGAHFEDVTEFLEEVIEALIMDEEVRTFPEVMIPVFDILLGRIKDLELCLKGEKDTLVQWADVPEDLLGVILNISCLLKTPGVVENHGYFLNPSRSSPQEIKVQEANIHQVELFTTVSQPPNLR
;
A
#
# COMPACT_ATOMS: atom_id res chain seq x y z
N MET A 1 -25.94 -34.98 62.39
CA MET A 1 -24.86 -34.04 62.03
C MET A 1 -24.86 -33.96 60.52
N THR A 2 -25.09 -32.75 60.03
CA THR A 2 -25.75 -32.36 58.78
C THR A 2 -24.89 -32.50 57.53
N ASP A 3 -25.61 -32.77 56.44
CA ASP A 3 -25.18 -32.87 55.05
C ASP A 3 -24.61 -31.54 54.50
N GLN A 4 -23.58 -31.63 53.66
CA GLN A 4 -23.26 -30.62 52.65
C GLN A 4 -22.70 -31.32 51.41
N GLU A 5 -23.62 -31.69 50.53
CA GLU A 5 -23.38 -31.98 49.13
C GLU A 5 -22.84 -30.72 48.44
N ASN A 6 -21.63 -30.79 47.89
CA ASN A 6 -21.12 -29.78 46.96
C ASN A 6 -21.34 -30.30 45.52
N ASN A 7 -22.62 -30.37 45.14
CA ASN A 7 -23.09 -30.74 43.81
C ASN A 7 -22.97 -29.54 42.86
N ASN A 8 -21.77 -29.29 42.33
CA ASN A 8 -21.63 -28.50 41.11
C ASN A 8 -22.03 -29.37 39.92
N ASN A 9 -23.31 -29.30 39.58
CA ASN A 9 -23.93 -30.09 38.52
C ASN A 9 -23.39 -29.67 37.14
N ILE A 10 -22.33 -30.35 36.69
CA ILE A 10 -21.66 -30.19 35.39
C ILE A 10 -22.45 -30.88 34.24
N SER A 11 -23.59 -31.52 34.53
CA SER A 11 -24.34 -32.36 33.57
C SER A 11 -24.99 -31.63 32.38
N SER A 12 -24.99 -30.30 32.36
CA SER A 12 -25.51 -29.49 31.25
C SER A 12 -24.41 -28.91 30.33
N ASN A 13 -23.13 -29.14 30.64
CA ASN A 13 -22.03 -28.68 29.79
C ASN A 13 -21.65 -29.78 28.77
N PRO A 14 -21.77 -29.56 27.46
CA PRO A 14 -21.40 -30.55 26.43
C PRO A 14 -19.91 -30.93 26.44
N PHE A 15 -19.07 -30.18 27.15
CA PHE A 15 -17.63 -30.43 27.32
C PHE A 15 -17.27 -31.04 28.69
N ALA A 16 -18.26 -31.32 29.54
CA ALA A 16 -18.11 -31.96 30.85
C ALA A 16 -17.30 -33.26 30.84
N ALA A 17 -17.43 -34.04 29.76
CA ALA A 17 -16.78 -35.34 29.62
C ALA A 17 -15.30 -35.25 29.22
N LEU A 18 -14.80 -34.06 28.84
CA LEU A 18 -13.42 -33.88 28.38
C LEU A 18 -12.40 -33.74 29.52
N PHE A 19 -12.86 -33.44 30.74
CA PHE A 19 -11.98 -33.16 31.87
C PHE A 19 -12.46 -33.89 33.12
N GLY A 20 -11.57 -34.61 33.79
CA GLY A 20 -11.91 -35.41 34.98
C GLY A 20 -12.23 -34.57 36.22
N SER A 21 -11.89 -33.28 36.21
CA SER A 21 -12.22 -32.32 37.25
C SER A 21 -12.12 -30.86 36.77
N LEU A 22 -12.66 -29.92 37.53
CA LEU A 22 -12.51 -28.48 37.29
C LEU A 22 -11.04 -28.03 37.30
N ALA A 23 -10.20 -28.66 38.13
CA ALA A 23 -8.77 -28.36 38.19
C ALA A 23 -8.06 -28.74 36.88
N ASP A 24 -8.44 -29.87 36.30
CA ASP A 24 -7.93 -30.42 35.05
C ASP A 24 -8.27 -29.48 33.86
N ALA A 25 -9.52 -29.01 33.81
CA ALA A 25 -9.98 -28.03 32.81
C ALA A 25 -9.23 -26.69 32.92
N LYS A 26 -8.96 -26.21 34.15
CA LYS A 26 -8.21 -24.97 34.38
C LYS A 26 -6.74 -25.11 33.95
N GLN A 27 -6.10 -26.25 34.20
CA GLN A 27 -4.74 -26.50 33.72
C GLN A 27 -4.68 -26.57 32.20
N PHE A 28 -5.64 -27.24 31.55
CA PHE A 28 -5.70 -27.30 30.09
C PHE A 28 -5.86 -25.90 29.45
N ALA A 29 -6.71 -25.05 30.02
CA ALA A 29 -6.88 -23.67 29.56
C ALA A 29 -5.61 -22.83 29.75
N ALA A 30 -4.88 -23.02 30.86
CA ALA A 30 -3.62 -22.33 31.11
C ALA A 30 -2.55 -22.73 30.09
N ILE A 31 -2.44 -24.02 29.77
CA ILE A 31 -1.48 -24.55 28.79
C ILE A 31 -1.81 -24.04 27.37
N GLN A 32 -3.09 -24.03 26.97
CA GLN A 32 -3.48 -23.44 25.69
C GLN A 32 -3.15 -21.94 25.61
N LYS A 33 -3.36 -21.19 26.69
CA LYS A 33 -3.05 -19.76 26.75
C LYS A 33 -1.54 -19.49 26.61
N GLU A 34 -0.69 -20.36 27.16
CA GLU A 34 0.76 -20.29 26.97
C GLU A 34 1.20 -20.70 25.55
N GLN A 35 0.56 -21.72 24.96
CA GLN A 35 0.84 -22.12 23.58
C GLN A 35 0.42 -21.06 22.55
N LEU A 36 -0.72 -20.40 22.76
CA LEU A 36 -1.19 -19.28 21.95
C LEU A 36 -0.26 -18.06 22.06
N LYS A 37 0.27 -17.78 23.26
CA LYS A 37 1.30 -16.72 23.45
C LYS A 37 2.62 -17.05 22.74
N GLN A 38 3.00 -18.32 22.67
CA GLN A 38 4.20 -18.74 21.95
C GLN A 38 4.01 -18.76 20.42
N GLN A 39 2.79 -19.01 19.93
CA GLN A 39 2.45 -18.93 18.50
C GLN A 39 2.30 -17.48 18.03
N SER A 40 1.64 -16.61 18.80
CA SER A 40 1.55 -15.18 18.51
C SER A 40 2.94 -14.53 18.50
N GLY A 41 3.80 -14.88 19.45
CA GLY A 41 5.19 -14.40 19.49
C GLY A 41 6.07 -14.90 18.33
N LYS A 42 5.77 -16.06 17.72
CA LYS A 42 6.48 -16.56 16.53
C LYS A 42 6.02 -15.85 15.26
N GLN A 43 4.72 -15.63 15.11
CA GLN A 43 4.13 -14.96 13.96
C GLN A 43 4.51 -13.46 13.94
N ILE A 44 4.51 -12.81 15.11
CA ILE A 44 5.01 -11.45 15.29
C ILE A 44 6.51 -11.36 14.95
N ASN A 45 7.32 -12.33 15.38
CA ASN A 45 8.75 -12.36 15.02
C ASN A 45 8.99 -12.59 13.51
N GLU A 46 8.16 -13.36 12.81
CA GLU A 46 8.25 -13.51 11.35
C GLU A 46 7.87 -12.21 10.63
N ILE A 47 6.84 -11.50 11.11
CA ILE A 47 6.45 -10.18 10.61
C ILE A 47 7.61 -9.18 10.82
N TYR A 48 8.21 -9.12 12.01
CA TYR A 48 9.38 -8.26 12.28
C TYR A 48 10.63 -8.68 11.48
N LYS A 49 10.80 -9.98 11.16
CA LYS A 49 11.87 -10.45 10.27
C LYS A 49 11.67 -9.98 8.83
N SER A 50 10.43 -9.97 8.34
CA SER A 50 10.10 -9.42 7.02
C SER A 50 10.34 -7.90 6.97
N LEU A 51 10.04 -7.18 8.07
CA LEU A 51 10.25 -5.74 8.18
C LEU A 51 11.74 -5.35 8.29
N THR A 52 12.57 -6.19 8.91
CA THR A 52 14.04 -5.97 9.01
C THR A 52 14.79 -6.34 7.74
N LEU A 53 14.25 -7.22 6.89
CA LEU A 53 14.77 -7.50 5.54
C LEU A 53 14.47 -6.37 4.55
N ASN A 54 13.39 -5.60 4.77
CA ASN A 54 12.95 -4.49 3.90
C ASN A 54 13.41 -3.09 4.36
N GLY A 55 14.51 -3.00 5.10
CA GLY A 55 15.24 -1.73 5.31
C GLY A 55 14.70 -0.75 6.36
N LEU A 56 13.67 -1.08 7.14
CA LEU A 56 13.17 -0.21 8.22
C LEU A 56 13.77 -0.62 9.58
N HIS A 57 14.85 0.07 9.98
CA HIS A 57 15.49 -0.13 11.28
C HIS A 57 14.81 0.73 12.36
N PHE A 58 13.97 0.14 13.21
CA PHE A 58 13.50 0.79 14.44
C PHE A 58 14.34 0.30 15.63
N LEU A 59 14.89 1.25 16.38
CA LEU A 59 15.68 0.99 17.59
C LEU A 59 14.75 0.54 18.72
N ALA A 60 14.83 -0.72 19.11
CA ALA A 60 14.26 -1.20 20.36
C ALA A 60 15.28 -0.97 21.47
N ASP A 61 15.09 0.07 22.28
CA ASP A 61 15.82 0.24 23.53
C ASP A 61 14.85 0.22 24.73
N GLU A 62 15.27 -0.57 25.72
CA GLU A 62 14.82 -0.72 27.11
C GLU A 62 13.34 -0.53 27.49
N LEU A 63 12.70 -1.62 27.93
CA LEU A 63 11.97 -1.62 29.21
C LEU A 63 12.22 -2.92 29.98
N THR A 64 12.92 -2.76 31.09
CA THR A 64 13.24 -3.75 32.11
C THR A 64 12.00 -4.07 32.97
N ALA A 65 11.81 -5.36 33.25
CA ALA A 65 10.73 -5.85 34.10
C ALA A 65 10.96 -5.50 35.58
N SER A 66 9.95 -4.95 36.24
CA SER A 66 9.83 -4.94 37.71
C SER A 66 8.66 -5.84 38.13
N PRO A 67 8.85 -6.77 39.08
CA PRO A 67 7.76 -7.51 39.70
C PRO A 67 7.30 -6.76 40.96
N ASP A 68 6.00 -6.44 41.06
CA ASP A 68 5.40 -5.96 42.29
C ASP A 68 4.38 -6.99 42.78
N ASP A 69 4.77 -7.71 43.84
CA ASP A 69 3.93 -8.62 44.60
C ASP A 69 3.04 -7.77 45.53
N SER A 70 1.72 -7.86 45.37
CA SER A 70 0.81 -7.51 46.45
C SER A 70 -0.31 -8.53 46.59
N ASP A 71 -0.11 -9.44 47.53
CA ASP A 71 -1.16 -10.18 48.21
C ASP A 71 -2.06 -9.20 48.95
N ASN A 72 -3.35 -9.16 48.60
CA ASN A 72 -4.36 -8.83 49.60
C ASN A 72 -5.65 -9.60 49.34
N SER A 73 -5.87 -10.62 50.18
CA SER A 73 -7.13 -11.34 50.28
C SER A 73 -8.17 -10.47 50.99
N VAL A 74 -9.30 -10.20 50.34
CA VAL A 74 -10.57 -9.94 51.04
C VAL A 74 -11.66 -10.67 50.30
N SER A 75 -12.13 -11.77 50.90
CA SER A 75 -13.37 -12.45 50.53
C SER A 75 -14.52 -11.71 51.21
N GLU A 76 -15.26 -10.91 50.45
CA GLU A 76 -16.61 -10.49 50.83
C GLU A 76 -17.59 -10.95 49.74
N SER A 77 -18.57 -11.71 50.19
CA SER A 77 -19.67 -12.32 49.45
C SER A 77 -20.55 -11.27 48.76
N LEU A 78 -20.65 -11.35 47.43
CA LEU A 78 -21.63 -10.62 46.61
C LEU A 78 -22.14 -11.50 45.47
N ASP A 79 -22.89 -12.56 45.80
CA ASP A 79 -23.50 -13.48 44.82
C ASP A 79 -24.75 -12.90 44.10
N GLU A 80 -24.92 -11.57 44.04
CA GLU A 80 -26.08 -10.94 43.39
C GLU A 80 -25.73 -9.80 42.40
N PHE A 81 -24.43 -9.52 42.16
CA PHE A 81 -23.97 -8.48 41.23
C PHE A 81 -23.22 -9.01 39.98
N ASP A 82 -22.97 -10.32 39.88
CA ASP A 82 -22.08 -10.89 38.87
C ASP A 82 -22.67 -10.93 37.44
N TYR A 83 -24.01 -10.96 37.32
CA TYR A 83 -24.66 -10.85 36.01
C TYR A 83 -24.46 -9.48 35.37
N SER A 84 -24.49 -8.40 36.17
CA SER A 84 -24.27 -7.04 35.68
C SER A 84 -22.83 -6.81 35.25
N VAL A 85 -21.83 -7.30 36.00
CA VAL A 85 -20.41 -7.14 35.63
C VAL A 85 -20.05 -7.95 34.39
N ALA A 86 -20.60 -9.16 34.23
CA ALA A 86 -20.39 -9.97 33.03
C ALA A 86 -21.11 -9.40 31.78
N GLU A 87 -22.27 -8.77 31.96
CA GLU A 87 -23.01 -8.07 30.91
C GLU A 87 -22.34 -6.73 30.53
N ILE A 88 -21.86 -5.97 31.51
CA ILE A 88 -21.04 -4.78 31.34
C ILE A 88 -19.73 -5.14 30.63
N SER A 89 -19.05 -6.21 31.03
CA SER A 89 -17.81 -6.68 30.38
C SER A 89 -18.07 -7.17 28.95
N ARG A 90 -19.21 -7.82 28.69
CA ARG A 90 -19.63 -8.17 27.32
C ARG A 90 -19.94 -6.94 26.48
N SER A 91 -20.66 -5.96 27.05
CA SER A 91 -20.97 -4.69 26.40
C SER A 91 -19.70 -3.88 26.11
N PHE A 92 -18.70 -3.90 26.99
CA PHE A 92 -17.42 -3.25 26.76
C PHE A 92 -16.60 -3.94 25.67
N ARG A 93 -16.58 -5.28 25.65
CA ARG A 93 -15.92 -6.04 24.57
C ARG A 93 -16.59 -5.81 23.23
N SER A 94 -17.93 -5.85 23.17
CA SER A 94 -18.67 -5.55 21.94
C SER A 94 -18.46 -4.10 21.50
N GLN A 95 -18.39 -3.13 22.43
CA GLN A 95 -18.10 -1.74 22.11
C GLN A 95 -16.68 -1.55 21.58
N GLN A 96 -15.71 -2.30 22.12
CA GLN A 96 -14.33 -2.31 21.62
C GLN A 96 -14.26 -2.90 20.22
N GLU A 97 -14.93 -4.04 19.97
CA GLU A 97 -15.01 -4.67 18.64
C GLU A 97 -15.67 -3.72 17.62
N ILE A 98 -16.77 -3.04 17.99
CA ILE A 98 -17.42 -2.03 17.14
C ILE A 98 -16.46 -0.86 16.84
N CYS A 99 -15.70 -0.40 17.83
CA CYS A 99 -14.74 0.68 17.65
C CYS A 99 -13.59 0.26 16.71
N GLU A 100 -13.07 -0.96 16.87
CA GLU A 100 -12.03 -1.52 16.00
C GLU A 100 -12.54 -1.64 14.55
N GLN A 101 -13.75 -2.17 14.34
CA GLN A 101 -14.37 -2.25 13.02
C GLN A 101 -14.56 -0.86 12.39
N LEU A 102 -15.02 0.11 13.17
CA LEU A 102 -15.16 1.49 12.69
C LEU A 102 -13.81 2.08 12.29
N ASN A 103 -12.75 1.84 13.06
CA ASN A 103 -11.41 2.31 12.74
C ASN A 103 -10.84 1.64 11.49
N ILE A 104 -11.09 0.34 11.30
CA ILE A 104 -10.73 -0.40 10.09
C ILE A 104 -11.46 0.22 8.88
N ASN A 105 -12.78 0.40 8.97
CA ASN A 105 -13.56 1.03 7.92
C ASN A 105 -13.00 2.41 7.55
N HIS A 106 -12.78 3.29 8.52
CA HIS A 106 -12.23 4.62 8.26
C HIS A 106 -10.82 4.59 7.65
N MET A 107 -9.97 3.64 8.07
CA MET A 107 -8.65 3.45 7.49
C MET A 107 -8.75 3.03 6.02
N ILE A 108 -9.60 2.05 5.70
CA ILE A 108 -9.85 1.62 4.31
C ILE A 108 -10.36 2.81 3.47
N GLN A 109 -11.32 3.57 4.00
CA GLN A 109 -11.86 4.76 3.33
C GLN A 109 -10.76 5.80 3.08
N ARG A 110 -9.83 6.04 4.01
CA ARG A 110 -8.71 6.95 3.80
C ARG A 110 -7.74 6.47 2.72
N ILE A 111 -7.46 5.16 2.67
CA ILE A 111 -6.51 4.59 1.71
C ILE A 111 -7.10 4.55 0.30
N PHE A 112 -8.32 4.05 0.15
CA PHE A 112 -8.92 3.78 -1.16
C PHE A 112 -9.92 4.85 -1.61
N LEU A 113 -10.37 5.74 -0.73
CA LEU A 113 -11.36 6.78 -1.06
C LEU A 113 -12.65 6.19 -1.65
N ILE A 114 -13.09 5.06 -1.10
CA ILE A 114 -14.34 4.37 -1.45
C ILE A 114 -15.22 4.23 -0.21
N THR A 115 -16.52 4.00 -0.38
CA THR A 115 -17.46 3.81 0.72
C THR A 115 -18.70 3.02 0.29
N LEU A 116 -19.31 2.31 1.25
CA LEU A 116 -20.62 1.66 1.11
C LEU A 116 -21.72 2.44 1.84
N ASP A 117 -21.36 3.49 2.59
CA ASP A 117 -22.29 4.31 3.35
C ASP A 117 -22.65 5.60 2.60
N ASN A 118 -23.91 5.71 2.15
CA ASN A 118 -24.47 6.92 1.51
C ASN A 118 -25.19 7.88 2.47
N SER A 119 -25.19 7.59 3.78
CA SER A 119 -25.88 8.39 4.78
C SER A 119 -25.44 9.85 4.79
N ASP A 120 -26.32 10.69 5.33
CA ASP A 120 -26.12 12.13 5.43
C ASP A 120 -24.76 12.45 6.09
N PRO A 121 -23.91 13.30 5.48
CA PRO A 121 -22.60 13.67 6.03
C PRO A 121 -22.64 14.28 7.44
N SER A 122 -23.81 14.72 7.91
CA SER A 122 -24.02 15.22 9.27
C SER A 122 -24.11 14.10 10.32
N LEU A 123 -24.44 12.88 9.90
CA LEU A 123 -24.50 11.68 10.76
C LEU A 123 -23.14 11.01 10.91
N LYS A 124 -22.21 11.27 9.98
CA LYS A 124 -20.86 10.71 9.96
C LYS A 124 -19.99 11.43 10.99
N SER A 125 -19.33 10.66 11.86
CA SER A 125 -18.36 11.23 12.81
C SER A 125 -17.14 11.74 12.04
N GLY A 126 -17.02 13.07 11.88
CA GLY A 126 -16.00 13.70 11.03
C GLY A 126 -14.53 13.54 11.47
N ASN A 127 -14.23 12.71 12.48
CA ASN A 127 -12.86 12.48 12.91
C ASN A 127 -12.17 11.44 12.02
N GLY A 128 -11.25 11.90 11.17
CA GLY A 128 -10.33 11.02 10.44
C GLY A 128 -10.92 10.32 9.22
N ILE A 129 -12.11 10.70 8.75
CA ILE A 129 -12.64 10.23 7.47
C ILE A 129 -12.22 11.18 6.33
N PRO A 130 -11.98 10.66 5.11
CA PRO A 130 -11.71 11.51 3.95
C PRO A 130 -12.91 12.42 3.67
N SER A 131 -12.71 13.54 2.99
CA SER A 131 -13.81 14.46 2.68
C SER A 131 -14.72 13.98 1.53
N ARG A 132 -14.15 13.17 0.62
CA ARG A 132 -14.79 12.66 -0.59
C ARG A 132 -14.45 11.19 -0.75
N CYS A 133 -15.45 10.39 -1.07
CA CYS A 133 -15.31 8.99 -1.45
C CYS A 133 -16.17 8.68 -2.67
N VAL A 134 -15.79 7.65 -3.42
CA VAL A 134 -16.65 7.00 -4.40
C VAL A 134 -17.59 6.04 -3.68
N TYR A 135 -18.90 6.23 -3.89
CA TYR A 135 -19.93 5.33 -3.39
C TYR A 135 -20.09 4.14 -4.34
N LEU A 136 -19.93 2.92 -3.82
CA LEU A 136 -20.08 1.69 -4.59
C LEU A 136 -21.52 1.17 -4.46
N GLU A 137 -22.43 1.79 -5.22
CA GLU A 137 -23.88 1.53 -5.13
C GLU A 137 -24.24 0.05 -5.34
N GLU A 138 -23.75 -0.57 -6.42
CA GLU A 138 -24.06 -1.98 -6.73
C GLU A 138 -23.62 -2.93 -5.59
N MET A 139 -22.41 -2.72 -5.08
CA MET A 139 -21.88 -3.54 -3.99
C MET A 139 -22.61 -3.29 -2.66
N ALA A 140 -23.01 -2.05 -2.38
CA ALA A 140 -23.78 -1.73 -1.18
C ALA A 140 -25.16 -2.41 -1.20
N VAL A 141 -25.77 -2.53 -2.39
CA VAL A 141 -27.03 -3.27 -2.56
C VAL A 141 -26.83 -4.78 -2.34
N ASP A 142 -25.76 -5.36 -2.87
CA ASP A 142 -25.48 -6.80 -2.75
C ASP A 142 -25.19 -7.26 -1.31
N LEU A 143 -24.71 -6.33 -0.46
CA LEU A 143 -24.38 -6.61 0.94
C LEU A 143 -25.55 -6.39 1.92
N GLU A 144 -26.69 -5.87 1.45
CA GLU A 144 -27.97 -5.59 2.14
C GLU A 144 -27.86 -4.85 3.49
N ASP A 145 -27.30 -5.50 4.52
CA ASP A 145 -27.23 -5.04 5.92
C ASP A 145 -25.83 -4.55 6.34
N GLN A 146 -24.86 -4.49 5.42
CA GLN A 146 -23.49 -4.03 5.68
C GLN A 146 -23.14 -2.79 4.86
N ASP A 147 -23.11 -1.63 5.52
CA ASP A 147 -22.73 -0.32 4.94
C ASP A 147 -21.28 0.10 5.27
N TRP A 148 -20.49 -0.79 5.89
CA TRP A 148 -19.08 -0.56 6.22
C TRP A 148 -18.13 -1.49 5.46
N LEU A 149 -16.93 -0.99 5.21
CA LEU A 149 -15.83 -1.77 4.65
C LEU A 149 -15.04 -2.48 5.74
N ASP A 150 -14.67 -3.73 5.48
CA ASP A 150 -13.80 -4.52 6.34
C ASP A 150 -12.82 -5.35 5.48
N MET A 151 -11.96 -6.15 6.13
CA MET A 151 -10.96 -6.94 5.40
C MET A 151 -11.55 -8.09 4.56
N ASN A 152 -12.81 -8.47 4.78
CA ASN A 152 -13.45 -9.55 4.02
C ASN A 152 -14.00 -9.03 2.69
N ASN A 153 -14.39 -7.75 2.63
CA ASN A 153 -15.02 -7.17 1.44
C ASN A 153 -14.15 -6.14 0.70
N VAL A 154 -13.05 -5.66 1.31
CA VAL A 154 -12.22 -4.60 0.72
C VAL A 154 -11.65 -4.94 -0.65
N GLU A 155 -11.26 -6.19 -0.90
CA GLU A 155 -10.73 -6.61 -2.20
C GLU A 155 -11.79 -6.50 -3.31
N GLN A 156 -13.01 -6.97 -3.04
CA GLN A 156 -14.14 -6.82 -3.94
C GLN A 156 -14.48 -5.34 -4.15
N ALA A 157 -14.42 -4.52 -3.10
CA ALA A 157 -14.70 -3.09 -3.17
C ALA A 157 -13.69 -2.33 -4.04
N VAL A 158 -12.39 -2.63 -3.88
CA VAL A 158 -11.34 -2.06 -4.73
C VAL A 158 -11.55 -2.50 -6.17
N PHE A 159 -11.83 -3.78 -6.43
CA PHE A 159 -12.09 -4.26 -7.79
C PHE A 159 -13.31 -3.58 -8.42
N ALA A 160 -14.43 -3.47 -7.70
CA ALA A 160 -15.62 -2.75 -8.15
C ALA A 160 -15.30 -1.29 -8.49
N ARG A 161 -14.48 -0.63 -7.67
CA ARG A 161 -14.00 0.75 -7.93
C ARG A 161 -13.17 0.87 -9.20
N LEU A 162 -12.35 -0.13 -9.54
CA LEU A 162 -11.53 -0.13 -10.75
C LEU A 162 -12.35 -0.36 -12.03
N LEU A 163 -13.51 -1.02 -11.93
CA LEU A 163 -14.39 -1.26 -13.07
C LEU A 163 -15.29 -0.06 -13.42
N LEU A 164 -15.37 0.96 -12.56
CA LEU A 164 -16.13 2.17 -12.85
C LEU A 164 -15.46 3.00 -13.96
N GLN A 165 -16.19 3.22 -15.06
CA GLN A 165 -15.70 4.03 -16.19
C GLN A 165 -15.52 5.51 -15.83
N ASP A 166 -16.43 6.04 -15.01
CA ASP A 166 -16.40 7.43 -14.54
C ASP A 166 -16.66 7.48 -13.01
N PRO A 167 -15.60 7.28 -12.21
CA PRO A 167 -15.70 7.33 -10.75
C PRO A 167 -16.16 8.69 -10.23
N GLY A 168 -15.92 9.77 -10.98
CA GLY A 168 -16.32 11.13 -10.63
C GLY A 168 -17.84 11.29 -10.45
N ASN A 169 -18.64 10.53 -11.21
CA ASN A 169 -20.10 10.56 -11.12
C ASN A 169 -20.65 9.88 -9.85
N HIS A 170 -19.82 9.13 -9.14
CA HIS A 170 -20.20 8.33 -7.97
C HIS A 170 -19.70 8.96 -6.67
N LEU A 171 -19.19 10.19 -6.73
CA LEU A 171 -18.57 10.83 -5.58
C LEU A 171 -19.61 11.37 -4.59
N ILE A 172 -19.51 10.95 -3.32
CA ILE A 172 -20.32 11.47 -2.23
C ILE A 172 -19.52 12.28 -1.21
N ASN A 173 -20.17 13.25 -0.56
CA ASN A 173 -19.55 13.97 0.54
C ASN A 173 -19.54 13.07 1.78
N MET A 174 -18.40 13.03 2.45
CA MET A 174 -18.24 12.26 3.68
C MET A 174 -18.25 13.15 4.92
N THR A 175 -17.98 14.44 4.76
CA THR A 175 -18.03 15.43 5.82
C THR A 175 -18.99 16.58 5.46
N SER A 176 -19.56 17.22 6.48
CA SER A 176 -20.52 18.33 6.33
C SER A 176 -19.90 19.66 5.85
N SER A 177 -18.67 19.65 5.33
CA SER A 177 -18.01 20.89 4.92
C SER A 177 -18.68 21.49 3.69
N THR A 178 -18.99 22.79 3.77
CA THR A 178 -19.59 23.57 2.67
C THR A 178 -18.55 24.13 1.69
N THR A 179 -17.25 23.97 1.97
CA THR A 179 -16.19 24.43 1.08
C THR A 179 -15.90 23.39 0.01
N LEU A 180 -15.99 23.80 -1.26
CA LEU A 180 -15.70 22.94 -2.40
C LEU A 180 -14.21 22.55 -2.40
N ASN A 181 -13.94 21.26 -2.27
CA ASN A 181 -12.59 20.70 -2.17
C ASN A 181 -12.18 20.03 -3.49
N LEU A 182 -11.74 20.86 -4.45
CA LEU A 182 -11.39 20.39 -5.80
C LEU A 182 -10.31 19.30 -5.81
N SER A 183 -9.36 19.33 -4.86
CA SER A 183 -8.34 18.28 -4.79
C SER A 183 -8.93 16.97 -4.31
N ALA A 184 -9.80 16.97 -3.30
CA ALA A 184 -10.45 15.74 -2.86
C ALA A 184 -11.39 15.14 -3.92
N ASP A 185 -12.07 15.99 -4.70
CA ASP A 185 -12.87 15.55 -5.85
C ASP A 185 -12.00 14.85 -6.89
N ARG A 186 -10.87 15.47 -7.24
CA ARG A 186 -9.91 14.90 -8.20
C ARG A 186 -9.33 13.58 -7.69
N ASP A 187 -8.88 13.54 -6.44
CA ASP A 187 -8.16 12.38 -5.90
C ASP A 187 -9.10 11.17 -5.73
N ALA A 188 -10.33 11.37 -5.26
CA ALA A 188 -11.33 10.29 -5.16
C ALA A 188 -11.88 9.90 -6.54
N GLY A 189 -12.07 10.87 -7.43
CA GLY A 189 -12.60 10.71 -8.78
C GLY A 189 -11.59 10.31 -9.83
N GLU A 190 -10.34 9.96 -9.46
CA GLU A 190 -9.28 9.61 -10.39
C GLU A 190 -9.74 8.48 -11.34
N ARG A 191 -9.58 8.74 -12.64
CA ARG A 191 -10.07 7.87 -13.72
C ARG A 191 -8.98 6.92 -14.21
N HIS A 192 -7.71 7.32 -14.15
CA HIS A 192 -6.60 6.47 -14.56
C HIS A 192 -6.30 5.47 -13.45
N ILE A 193 -6.50 4.19 -13.75
CA ILE A 193 -6.36 3.10 -12.78
C ILE A 193 -4.96 3.08 -12.15
N PHE A 194 -3.91 3.26 -12.95
CA PHE A 194 -2.53 3.24 -12.46
C PHE A 194 -2.25 4.41 -11.51
N CYS A 195 -2.69 5.62 -11.84
CA CYS A 195 -2.56 6.80 -10.97
C CYS A 195 -3.34 6.62 -9.66
N TYR A 196 -4.55 6.07 -9.74
CA TYR A 196 -5.37 5.77 -8.57
C TYR A 196 -4.71 4.73 -7.65
N LEU A 197 -4.22 3.61 -8.20
CA LEU A 197 -3.56 2.56 -7.43
C LEU A 197 -2.25 3.05 -6.80
N TYR A 198 -1.41 3.77 -7.56
CA TYR A 198 -0.21 4.40 -7.00
C TYR A 198 -0.55 5.36 -5.85
N SER A 199 -1.59 6.18 -6.01
CA SER A 199 -2.06 7.07 -4.94
C SER A 199 -2.58 6.30 -3.71
N CYS A 200 -3.24 5.15 -3.90
CA CYS A 200 -3.65 4.27 -2.81
C CYS A 200 -2.43 3.70 -2.07
N PHE A 201 -1.39 3.31 -2.82
CA PHE A 201 -0.14 2.80 -2.25
C PHE A 201 0.54 3.86 -1.37
N GLN A 202 0.63 5.11 -1.85
CA GLN A 202 1.15 6.23 -1.08
C GLN A 202 0.32 6.48 0.20
N ARG A 203 -1.01 6.52 0.09
CA ARG A 203 -1.89 6.70 1.26
C ARG A 203 -1.75 5.55 2.26
N ALA A 204 -1.59 4.31 1.80
CA ALA A 204 -1.34 3.16 2.67
C ALA A 204 0.01 3.27 3.39
N LYS A 205 1.08 3.66 2.69
CA LYS A 205 2.40 3.94 3.30
C LYS A 205 2.27 4.99 4.40
N GLU A 206 1.58 6.09 4.12
CA GLU A 206 1.35 7.13 5.12
C GLU A 206 0.54 6.63 6.33
N GLU A 207 -0.53 5.87 6.11
CA GLU A 207 -1.35 5.31 7.19
C GLU A 207 -0.55 4.36 8.07
N ILE A 208 0.31 3.50 7.49
CA ILE A 208 1.18 2.59 8.24
C ILE A 208 2.03 3.32 9.29
N THR A 209 2.47 4.56 9.01
CA THR A 209 3.26 5.36 9.95
C THR A 209 2.46 5.99 11.09
N LYS A 210 1.13 6.04 10.97
CA LYS A 210 0.22 6.81 11.85
C LYS A 210 -0.70 5.90 12.67
N VAL A 211 -1.01 4.70 12.19
CA VAL A 211 -1.96 3.79 12.84
C VAL A 211 -1.39 3.16 14.12
N PRO A 212 -2.24 2.88 15.13
CA PRO A 212 -1.83 2.14 16.32
C PRO A 212 -1.47 0.68 15.98
N GLU A 213 -0.69 0.04 16.85
CA GLU A 213 -0.15 -1.32 16.63
C GLU A 213 -1.23 -2.37 16.30
N ASN A 214 -2.42 -2.25 16.89
CA ASN A 214 -3.52 -3.18 16.64
C ASN A 214 -4.12 -3.04 15.23
N LEU A 215 -3.94 -1.90 14.56
CA LEU A 215 -4.43 -1.66 13.20
C LEU A 215 -3.35 -1.84 12.13
N LEU A 216 -2.08 -1.87 12.52
CA LEU A 216 -0.94 -2.02 11.62
C LEU A 216 -1.05 -3.21 10.65
N PRO A 217 -1.48 -4.43 11.07
CA PRO A 217 -1.62 -5.55 10.14
C PRO A 217 -2.61 -5.26 9.00
N PHE A 218 -3.70 -4.55 9.30
CA PHE A 218 -4.72 -4.20 8.32
C PHE A 218 -4.24 -3.12 7.36
N ALA A 219 -3.48 -2.13 7.84
CA ALA A 219 -2.87 -1.10 6.99
C ALA A 219 -1.86 -1.72 6.01
N VAL A 220 -1.02 -2.64 6.48
CA VAL A 220 -0.09 -3.40 5.63
C VAL A 220 -0.85 -4.26 4.62
N GLN A 221 -1.93 -4.92 5.04
CA GLN A 221 -2.79 -5.68 4.12
C GLN A 221 -3.39 -4.79 3.01
N CYS A 222 -3.82 -3.57 3.33
CA CYS A 222 -4.31 -2.62 2.33
C CYS A 222 -3.22 -2.19 1.33
N ARG A 223 -1.97 -2.01 1.79
CA ARG A 223 -0.83 -1.74 0.89
C ARG A 223 -0.61 -2.92 -0.06
N ASN A 224 -0.55 -4.14 0.47
CA ASN A 224 -0.35 -5.36 -0.33
C ASN A 224 -1.51 -5.57 -1.32
N LEU A 225 -2.74 -5.25 -0.92
CA LEU A 225 -3.91 -5.30 -1.80
C LEU A 225 -3.76 -4.34 -3.00
N THR A 226 -3.13 -3.19 -2.80
CA THR A 226 -2.85 -2.23 -3.89
C THR A 226 -1.86 -2.83 -4.90
N VAL A 227 -0.80 -3.47 -4.43
CA VAL A 227 0.17 -4.18 -5.29
C VAL A 227 -0.50 -5.33 -6.04
N SER A 228 -1.28 -6.16 -5.33
CA SER A 228 -2.02 -7.28 -5.91
C SER A 228 -3.00 -6.84 -6.99
N ASN A 229 -3.78 -5.77 -6.75
CA ASN A 229 -4.71 -5.24 -7.74
C ASN A 229 -3.96 -4.66 -8.96
N THR A 230 -2.82 -4.00 -8.75
CA THR A 230 -2.00 -3.49 -9.86
C THR A 230 -1.47 -4.63 -10.74
N ARG A 231 -1.02 -5.72 -10.11
CA ARG A 231 -0.67 -6.95 -10.81
C ARG A 231 -1.85 -7.48 -11.62
N THR A 232 -3.04 -7.63 -11.02
CA THR A 232 -4.24 -8.11 -11.73
C THR A 232 -4.60 -7.22 -12.93
N VAL A 233 -4.48 -5.89 -12.76
CA VAL A 233 -4.69 -4.91 -13.84
C VAL A 233 -3.74 -5.15 -15.02
N LEU A 234 -2.47 -5.45 -14.76
CA LEU A 234 -1.48 -5.73 -15.79
C LEU A 234 -1.66 -7.10 -16.47
N LEU A 235 -2.18 -8.09 -15.74
CA LEU A 235 -2.44 -9.43 -16.27
C LEU A 235 -3.69 -9.50 -17.14
N THR A 236 -4.69 -8.66 -16.83
CA THR A 236 -6.01 -8.68 -17.50
C THR A 236 -6.47 -7.28 -17.91
N PRO A 237 -5.66 -6.50 -18.66
CA PRO A 237 -5.99 -5.12 -19.01
C PRO A 237 -7.30 -4.98 -19.81
N GLU A 238 -7.70 -6.02 -20.54
CA GLU A 238 -8.91 -6.06 -21.38
C GLU A 238 -10.24 -5.93 -20.63
N ILE A 239 -10.29 -6.15 -19.31
CA ILE A 239 -11.53 -6.01 -18.55
C ILE A 239 -11.87 -4.55 -18.24
N TYR A 240 -10.88 -3.65 -18.38
CA TYR A 240 -11.02 -2.23 -18.07
C TYR A 240 -11.34 -1.44 -19.35
N VAL A 241 -12.63 -1.24 -19.59
CA VAL A 241 -13.13 -0.53 -20.78
C VAL A 241 -12.65 0.93 -20.80
N ASP A 242 -12.25 1.41 -21.97
CA ASP A 242 -11.74 2.77 -22.20
C ASP A 242 -10.47 3.15 -21.40
N GLN A 243 -9.67 2.15 -21.00
CA GLN A 243 -8.41 2.34 -20.29
C GLN A 243 -7.24 1.80 -21.11
N ASN A 244 -6.20 2.62 -21.32
CA ASN A 244 -4.92 2.15 -21.84
C ASN A 244 -3.93 1.94 -20.69
N ILE A 245 -4.00 0.75 -20.09
CA ILE A 245 -3.22 0.39 -18.91
C ILE A 245 -1.71 0.52 -19.13
N HIS A 246 -1.23 0.05 -20.27
CA HIS A 246 0.20 0.08 -20.59
C HIS A 246 0.71 1.50 -20.81
N GLU A 247 -0.09 2.38 -21.44
CA GLU A 247 0.25 3.79 -21.62
C GLU A 247 0.26 4.53 -20.27
N GLN A 248 -0.70 4.27 -19.39
CA GLN A 248 -0.71 4.87 -18.05
C GLN A 248 0.53 4.50 -17.23
N LEU A 249 1.02 3.26 -17.33
CA LEU A 249 2.26 2.86 -16.68
C LEU A 249 3.46 3.64 -17.23
N VAL A 250 3.57 3.79 -18.56
CA VAL A 250 4.63 4.60 -19.18
C VAL A 250 4.53 6.06 -18.72
N ASP A 251 3.34 6.64 -18.72
CA ASP A 251 3.12 8.02 -18.31
C ASP A 251 3.50 8.24 -16.83
N LEU A 252 3.14 7.31 -15.94
CA LEU A 252 3.55 7.33 -14.53
C LEU A 252 5.08 7.28 -14.38
N MET A 253 5.75 6.39 -15.11
CA MET A 253 7.22 6.31 -15.09
C MET A 253 7.88 7.60 -15.60
N LEU A 254 7.35 8.21 -16.65
CA LEU A 254 7.88 9.46 -17.21
C LEU A 254 7.64 10.64 -16.26
N GLU A 255 6.48 10.71 -15.62
CA GLU A 255 6.18 11.71 -14.58
C GLU A 255 7.14 11.55 -13.39
N ALA A 256 7.42 10.31 -12.97
CA ALA A 256 8.36 10.02 -11.89
C ALA A 256 9.77 10.54 -12.17
N ILE A 257 10.27 10.37 -13.41
CA ILE A 257 11.59 10.86 -13.83
C ILE A 257 11.65 12.40 -13.83
N GLN A 258 10.54 13.07 -14.13
CA GLN A 258 10.47 14.53 -14.15
C GLN A 258 10.20 15.15 -12.77
N GLY A 259 9.66 14.37 -11.84
CA GLY A 259 9.20 14.82 -10.53
C GLY A 259 10.12 14.45 -9.37
N ALA A 260 9.66 14.78 -8.16
CA ALA A 260 10.36 14.47 -6.90
C ALA A 260 9.99 13.08 -6.32
N HIS A 261 9.12 12.33 -7.00
CA HIS A 261 8.54 11.07 -6.51
C HIS A 261 9.18 9.82 -7.13
N PHE A 262 10.35 9.94 -7.76
CA PHE A 262 11.03 8.84 -8.45
C PHE A 262 11.26 7.63 -7.55
N GLU A 263 11.73 7.83 -6.32
CA GLU A 263 12.00 6.76 -5.36
C GLU A 263 10.70 6.01 -4.98
N ASP A 264 9.62 6.75 -4.67
CA ASP A 264 8.34 6.15 -4.30
C ASP A 264 7.69 5.37 -5.46
N VAL A 265 7.79 5.88 -6.69
CA VAL A 265 7.29 5.15 -7.88
C VAL A 265 8.13 3.90 -8.12
N THR A 266 9.46 3.99 -7.95
CA THR A 266 10.36 2.85 -8.13
C THR A 266 10.03 1.74 -7.13
N GLU A 267 9.90 2.08 -5.84
CA GLU A 267 9.51 1.11 -4.79
C GLU A 267 8.18 0.42 -5.11
N PHE A 268 7.16 1.19 -5.51
CA PHE A 268 5.87 0.64 -5.90
C PHE A 268 5.98 -0.34 -7.09
N LEU A 269 6.75 0.02 -8.12
CA LEU A 269 6.91 -0.81 -9.30
C LEU A 269 7.77 -2.05 -9.01
N GLU A 270 8.78 -1.97 -8.15
CA GLU A 270 9.57 -3.12 -7.72
C GLU A 270 8.69 -4.17 -7.05
N GLU A 271 7.80 -3.79 -6.13
CA GLU A 271 6.86 -4.72 -5.48
C GLU A 271 5.89 -5.35 -6.50
N VAL A 272 5.41 -4.59 -7.48
CA VAL A 272 4.51 -5.11 -8.54
C VAL A 272 5.24 -6.07 -9.47
N ILE A 273 6.49 -5.76 -9.85
CA ILE A 273 7.32 -6.61 -10.71
C ILE A 273 7.64 -7.91 -9.99
N GLU A 274 8.01 -7.85 -8.71
CA GLU A 274 8.25 -9.05 -7.91
C GLU A 274 6.99 -9.94 -7.87
N ALA A 275 5.82 -9.35 -7.63
CA ALA A 275 4.55 -10.07 -7.63
C ALA A 275 4.21 -10.68 -9.01
N LEU A 276 4.54 -10.01 -10.12
CA LEU A 276 4.36 -10.54 -11.48
C LEU A 276 5.29 -11.73 -11.78
N ILE A 277 6.55 -11.65 -11.36
CA ILE A 277 7.53 -12.73 -11.57
C ILE A 277 7.19 -13.96 -10.72
N MET A 278 6.64 -13.77 -9.53
CA MET A 278 6.28 -14.87 -8.63
C MET A 278 5.08 -15.69 -9.11
N ASP A 279 4.17 -15.10 -9.87
CA ASP A 279 2.93 -15.74 -10.30
C ASP A 279 2.69 -15.51 -11.80
N GLU A 280 3.15 -16.49 -12.58
CA GLU A 280 3.06 -16.54 -14.05
C GLU A 280 1.88 -17.41 -14.55
N GLU A 281 0.84 -17.64 -13.72
CA GLU A 281 -0.27 -18.53 -14.11
C GLU A 281 -1.14 -17.97 -15.24
N VAL A 282 -1.29 -16.64 -15.31
CA VAL A 282 -2.17 -15.96 -16.28
C VAL A 282 -1.40 -15.46 -17.51
N ARG A 283 -0.32 -14.72 -17.28
CA ARG A 283 0.62 -14.23 -18.29
C ARG A 283 2.01 -14.20 -17.70
N THR A 284 3.00 -14.42 -18.54
CA THR A 284 4.40 -14.28 -18.18
C THR A 284 4.81 -12.80 -18.11
N PHE A 285 5.87 -12.50 -17.36
CA PHE A 285 6.39 -11.13 -17.26
C PHE A 285 6.67 -10.48 -18.64
N PRO A 286 7.29 -11.15 -19.63
CA PRO A 286 7.49 -10.57 -20.96
C PRO A 286 6.18 -10.23 -21.67
N GLU A 287 5.15 -11.07 -21.57
CA GLU A 287 3.85 -10.81 -22.21
C GLU A 287 3.18 -9.56 -21.65
N VAL A 288 3.38 -9.27 -20.36
CA VAL A 288 2.89 -8.06 -19.70
C VAL A 288 3.69 -6.82 -20.10
N MET A 289 5.02 -6.94 -20.18
CA MET A 289 5.92 -5.79 -20.32
C MET A 289 6.25 -5.40 -21.76
N ILE A 290 6.19 -6.32 -22.73
CA ILE A 290 6.44 -5.98 -24.15
C ILE A 290 5.54 -4.81 -24.63
N PRO A 291 4.22 -4.79 -24.39
CA PRO A 291 3.38 -3.65 -24.78
C PRO A 291 3.80 -2.32 -24.15
N VAL A 292 4.28 -2.35 -22.90
CA VAL A 292 4.78 -1.16 -22.18
C VAL A 292 6.05 -0.64 -22.88
N PHE A 293 6.96 -1.54 -23.23
CA PHE A 293 8.20 -1.18 -23.93
C PHE A 293 7.97 -0.71 -25.36
N ASP A 294 6.99 -1.27 -26.06
CA ASP A 294 6.61 -0.81 -27.41
C ASP A 294 6.09 0.63 -27.38
N ILE A 295 5.27 0.98 -26.38
CA ILE A 295 4.79 2.36 -26.19
C ILE A 295 5.96 3.29 -25.88
N LEU A 296 6.82 2.92 -24.92
CA LEU A 296 7.99 3.73 -24.55
C LEU A 296 8.92 3.95 -25.75
N LEU A 297 9.20 2.90 -26.52
CA LEU A 297 10.00 2.99 -27.74
C LEU A 297 9.35 3.90 -28.79
N GLY A 298 8.03 3.86 -28.91
CA GLY A 298 7.26 4.79 -29.75
C GLY A 298 7.47 6.26 -29.33
N ARG A 299 7.31 6.56 -28.03
CA ARG A 299 7.54 7.91 -27.48
C ARG A 299 8.97 8.41 -27.74
N ILE A 300 9.97 7.54 -27.60
CA ILE A 300 11.38 7.88 -27.86
C ILE A 300 11.60 8.21 -29.34
N LYS A 301 11.04 7.42 -30.26
CA LYS A 301 11.13 7.69 -31.70
C LYS A 301 10.47 9.03 -32.08
N ASP A 302 9.35 9.36 -31.46
CA ASP A 302 8.67 10.64 -31.68
C ASP A 302 9.53 11.82 -31.20
N LEU A 303 10.21 11.68 -30.06
CA LEU A 303 11.18 12.66 -29.59
C LEU A 303 12.37 12.82 -30.55
N GLU A 304 12.92 11.73 -31.07
CA GLU A 304 13.96 11.78 -32.09
C GLU A 304 13.52 12.46 -33.39
N LEU A 305 12.27 12.23 -33.83
CA LEU A 305 11.73 12.89 -35.02
C LEU A 305 11.58 14.40 -34.80
N CYS A 306 11.18 14.82 -33.60
CA CYS A 306 11.19 16.24 -33.21
C CYS A 306 12.60 16.83 -33.25
N LEU A 307 13.62 16.10 -32.79
CA LEU A 307 15.03 16.54 -32.84
C LEU A 307 15.59 16.54 -34.27
N LYS A 308 15.22 15.57 -35.12
CA LYS A 308 15.59 15.52 -36.55
C LYS A 308 14.93 16.64 -37.37
N GLY A 309 13.78 17.16 -36.92
CA GLY A 309 13.16 18.38 -37.46
C GLY A 309 14.00 19.65 -37.24
N GLU A 310 14.93 19.62 -36.30
CA GLU A 310 15.86 20.69 -35.97
C GLU A 310 17.28 20.37 -36.51
N LYS A 311 17.38 20.34 -37.84
CA LYS A 311 18.59 20.27 -38.69
C LYS A 311 19.32 18.93 -38.80
N ASP A 312 19.40 18.48 -40.06
CA ASP A 312 20.36 17.58 -40.69
C ASP A 312 21.58 17.20 -39.84
N THR A 313 21.49 16.09 -39.12
CA THR A 313 22.67 15.26 -38.86
C THR A 313 22.25 13.79 -38.74
N LEU A 314 22.58 13.02 -39.78
CA LEU A 314 22.44 11.57 -39.81
C LEU A 314 23.39 10.94 -38.78
N VAL A 315 22.86 10.36 -37.72
CA VAL A 315 23.58 9.36 -36.91
C VAL A 315 22.94 8.01 -37.21
N GLN A 316 23.75 7.06 -37.69
CA GLN A 316 23.38 5.67 -37.93
C GLN A 316 23.32 4.92 -36.60
N TRP A 317 22.18 4.28 -36.32
CA TRP A 317 21.92 3.50 -35.11
C TRP A 317 22.30 2.03 -35.31
N ALA A 318 23.57 1.76 -35.63
CA ALA A 318 24.04 0.38 -35.80
C ALA A 318 24.54 -0.27 -34.50
N ASP A 319 24.76 0.50 -33.43
CA ASP A 319 25.45 0.04 -32.21
C ASP A 319 24.66 0.31 -30.90
N VAL A 320 23.33 0.40 -30.95
CA VAL A 320 22.52 0.48 -29.72
C VAL A 320 22.38 -0.92 -29.13
N PRO A 321 22.72 -1.13 -27.84
CA PRO A 321 22.51 -2.42 -27.18
C PRO A 321 21.03 -2.84 -27.30
N GLU A 322 20.77 -4.10 -27.60
CA GLU A 322 19.42 -4.66 -27.80
C GLU A 322 18.55 -4.65 -26.53
N ASP A 323 19.07 -4.16 -25.40
CA ASP A 323 18.48 -4.29 -24.08
C ASP A 323 17.88 -2.97 -23.60
N LEU A 324 16.69 -3.03 -23.00
CA LEU A 324 15.89 -1.90 -22.49
C LEU A 324 16.68 -0.94 -21.59
N LEU A 325 17.60 -1.47 -20.76
CA LEU A 325 18.48 -0.67 -19.90
C LEU A 325 19.38 0.25 -20.74
N GLY A 326 19.83 -0.20 -21.92
CA GLY A 326 20.63 0.58 -22.86
C GLY A 326 19.85 1.71 -23.54
N VAL A 327 18.53 1.58 -23.67
CA VAL A 327 17.65 2.65 -24.18
C VAL A 327 17.38 3.68 -23.09
N ILE A 328 17.04 3.25 -21.88
CA ILE A 328 16.78 4.14 -20.73
C ILE A 328 18.05 4.91 -20.32
N LEU A 329 19.21 4.25 -20.30
CA LEU A 329 20.49 4.90 -19.98
C LEU A 329 20.98 5.86 -21.09
N ASN A 330 20.51 5.71 -22.32
CA ASN A 330 20.79 6.62 -23.44
C ASN A 330 19.88 7.86 -23.49
N ILE A 331 18.86 7.96 -22.63
CA ILE A 331 18.06 9.19 -22.46
C ILE A 331 18.86 10.27 -21.70
N SER A 332 20.04 9.92 -21.17
CA SER A 332 21.01 10.91 -20.71
C SER A 332 21.43 11.80 -21.88
N CYS A 333 21.41 13.12 -21.68
CA CYS A 333 21.77 14.17 -22.66
C CYS A 333 23.21 14.10 -23.21
N LEU A 334 23.92 13.02 -22.93
CA LEU A 334 25.19 12.64 -23.54
C LEU A 334 25.00 11.32 -24.31
N LEU A 335 24.67 11.44 -25.60
CA LEU A 335 24.96 10.37 -26.57
C LEU A 335 26.45 10.03 -26.46
N LYS A 336 26.79 8.94 -25.76
CA LYS A 336 28.16 8.43 -25.66
C LYS A 336 28.56 7.73 -26.96
N THR A 337 28.70 8.51 -28.03
CA THR A 337 29.52 8.13 -29.19
C THR A 337 30.87 8.84 -29.08
N PRO A 338 31.96 8.12 -28.75
CA PRO A 338 33.31 8.68 -28.77
C PRO A 338 33.60 9.20 -30.18
N GLY A 339 33.80 10.52 -30.33
CA GLY A 339 34.16 11.16 -31.60
C GLY A 339 33.05 11.95 -32.32
N VAL A 340 31.81 12.00 -31.80
CA VAL A 340 30.71 12.79 -32.41
C VAL A 340 30.38 14.07 -31.62
N VAL A 341 30.98 14.25 -30.44
CA VAL A 341 30.74 15.41 -29.55
C VAL A 341 31.26 16.73 -30.13
N GLU A 342 32.13 16.71 -31.14
CA GLU A 342 32.67 17.94 -31.74
C GLU A 342 31.66 18.72 -32.60
N ASN A 343 30.51 18.13 -32.98
CA ASN A 343 29.51 18.78 -33.84
C ASN A 343 28.06 18.71 -33.30
N HIS A 344 27.84 18.26 -32.06
CA HIS A 344 26.49 18.20 -31.50
C HIS A 344 25.98 19.62 -31.18
N GLY A 345 24.87 20.04 -31.78
CA GLY A 345 24.28 21.38 -31.66
C GLY A 345 23.78 21.76 -30.25
N TYR A 346 23.99 20.90 -29.25
CA TYR A 346 23.70 21.18 -27.84
C TYR A 346 24.64 22.24 -27.26
N PHE A 347 25.89 22.27 -27.74
CA PHE A 347 26.75 23.43 -27.57
C PHE A 347 26.32 24.46 -28.60
N LEU A 348 25.62 25.50 -28.15
CA LEU A 348 25.33 26.69 -28.96
C LEU A 348 26.63 27.11 -29.66
N ASN A 349 26.68 26.86 -30.97
CA ASN A 349 27.65 27.30 -31.96
C ASN A 349 29.07 27.59 -31.38
N PRO A 350 30.07 26.70 -31.57
CA PRO A 350 31.44 26.87 -31.04
C PRO A 350 32.12 28.19 -31.40
N SER A 351 31.58 28.91 -32.39
CA SER A 351 32.06 30.22 -32.82
C SER A 351 31.49 31.42 -32.03
N ARG A 352 30.62 31.21 -31.02
CA ARG A 352 29.99 32.30 -30.23
C ARG A 352 30.01 32.14 -28.71
N SER A 353 30.35 30.98 -28.16
CA SER A 353 30.36 30.75 -26.71
C SER A 353 31.76 30.93 -26.14
N SER A 354 31.89 31.66 -25.04
CA SER A 354 33.18 31.89 -24.40
C SER A 354 33.71 30.62 -23.72
N PRO A 355 35.04 30.45 -23.57
CA PRO A 355 35.61 29.30 -22.85
C PRO A 355 35.13 29.14 -21.40
N GLN A 356 34.57 30.19 -20.80
CA GLN A 356 34.00 30.15 -19.45
C GLN A 356 32.57 29.60 -19.45
N GLU A 357 31.76 29.93 -20.44
CA GLU A 357 30.40 29.38 -20.59
C GLU A 357 30.42 27.88 -20.90
N ILE A 358 31.38 27.43 -21.72
CA ILE A 358 31.59 26.01 -22.02
C ILE A 358 31.95 25.25 -20.73
N LYS A 359 32.85 25.79 -19.91
CA LYS A 359 33.22 25.19 -18.62
C LYS A 359 32.07 25.11 -17.62
N VAL A 360 31.16 26.10 -17.63
CA VAL A 360 29.97 26.10 -16.77
C VAL A 360 28.98 25.03 -17.24
N GLN A 361 28.79 24.89 -18.55
CA GLN A 361 27.94 23.84 -19.13
C GLN A 361 28.50 22.44 -18.86
N GLU A 362 29.81 22.22 -19.05
CA GLU A 362 30.49 20.96 -18.73
C GLU A 362 30.43 20.64 -17.23
N ALA A 363 30.60 21.64 -16.35
CA ALA A 363 30.52 21.45 -14.91
C ALA A 363 29.10 21.05 -14.43
N ASN A 364 28.05 21.60 -15.05
CA ASN A 364 26.66 21.24 -14.74
C ASN A 364 26.33 19.81 -15.16
N ILE A 365 26.92 19.32 -16.26
CA ILE A 365 26.77 17.93 -16.73
C ILE A 365 27.46 16.95 -15.76
N HIS A 366 28.67 17.28 -15.29
CA HIS A 366 29.39 16.42 -14.34
C HIS A 366 28.79 16.41 -12.93
N GLN A 367 28.03 17.45 -12.54
CA GLN A 367 27.28 17.42 -11.28
C GLN A 367 26.16 16.37 -11.31
N VAL A 368 25.52 16.13 -12.47
CA VAL A 368 24.49 15.09 -12.62
C VAL A 368 25.11 13.68 -12.56
N GLU A 369 26.31 13.48 -13.12
CA GLU A 369 27.03 12.19 -13.07
C GLU A 369 27.47 11.81 -11.63
N LEU A 370 27.80 12.80 -10.79
CA LEU A 370 28.23 12.59 -9.41
C LEU A 370 27.10 12.13 -8.46
N PHE A 371 25.83 12.43 -8.77
CA PHE A 371 24.70 11.90 -7.99
C PHE A 371 24.35 10.45 -8.33
N THR A 372 24.76 9.95 -9.50
CA THR A 372 24.48 8.57 -9.94
C THR A 372 25.52 7.53 -9.48
N THR A 373 26.65 7.95 -8.91
CA THR A 373 27.77 7.05 -8.58
C THR A 373 27.92 6.69 -7.11
N VAL A 374 27.01 7.11 -6.23
CA VAL A 374 27.03 6.69 -4.83
C VAL A 374 26.22 5.40 -4.65
N SER A 375 26.76 4.27 -5.13
CA SER A 375 26.41 2.91 -4.68
C SER A 375 27.32 1.86 -5.34
N GLN A 376 28.61 1.88 -5.04
CA GLN A 376 29.43 0.66 -5.13
C GLN A 376 30.25 0.51 -3.85
N PRO A 377 30.12 -0.59 -3.10
CA PRO A 377 31.00 -0.85 -1.97
C PRO A 377 32.41 -1.19 -2.48
N PRO A 378 33.47 -0.81 -1.76
CA PRO A 378 34.84 -1.07 -2.18
C PRO A 378 35.15 -2.56 -2.12
N ASN A 379 35.62 -3.10 -3.25
CA ASN A 379 36.20 -4.44 -3.35
C ASN A 379 37.31 -4.63 -2.30
N LEU A 380 37.09 -5.53 -1.36
CA LEU A 380 38.13 -6.09 -0.49
C LEU A 380 39.05 -6.96 -1.33
N ARG A 381 40.35 -6.63 -1.33
CA ARG A 381 41.43 -7.52 -1.75
C ARG A 381 41.84 -8.45 -0.61
#